data_AF-A0A2V2ECJ4-F1
#
_entry.id   AF-A0A2V2ECJ4-F1
#
_cell.length_a   1.000
_cell.length_b   1.000
_cell.length_c   1.000
_cell.angle_alpha   90.00
_cell.angle_beta   90.00
_cell.angle_gamma   90.00
#
_symmetry.space_group_name_H-M   'P 1'
#
loop_
_entity.id
_entity.type
_entity.pdbx_description
1 polymer ?
#
loop_
_entity_poly.entity_id
_entity_poly.type
_entity_poly.pdbx_seq_one_letter_code
_entity_poly.pdbx_strand_id
1 'polypeptide(L)' 'MGSERYGISREWYDGTYQMIAIPMEGSCDSLNVGVAATVLAYEAVKKNKFIPQHLKP' A
#
# COMPACT_ATOMS: atom_id res chain seq x y z
N MET A 1 -3.70 -2.56 6.33
CA MET A 1 -2.48 -1.89 6.85
C MET A 1 -2.25 -2.32 8.28
N GLY A 2 -1.00 -2.40 8.71
CA GLY A 2 -0.65 -2.75 10.08
C GLY A 2 -0.55 -1.55 11.02
N SER A 3 -0.26 -1.80 12.30
CA SER A 3 0.15 -0.75 13.24
C SER A 3 1.54 -0.21 12.91
N GLU A 4 1.84 1.04 13.25
CA GLU A 4 3.15 1.65 13.01
C GLU A 4 4.29 0.91 13.73
N ARG A 5 4.02 0.40 14.94
CA ARG A 5 5.03 -0.26 15.76
C ARG A 5 5.17 -1.75 15.47
N TYR A 6 4.07 -2.45 15.22
CA TYR A 6 4.04 -3.91 15.18
C TYR A 6 3.69 -4.49 13.80
N GLY A 7 3.40 -3.64 12.81
CA GLY A 7 2.99 -4.11 11.50
C GLY A 7 1.61 -4.79 11.52
N ILE A 8 1.39 -5.69 10.56
CA ILE A 8 0.13 -6.44 10.41
C ILE A 8 0.08 -7.51 11.50
N SER A 9 -1.07 -7.65 12.17
CA SER A 9 -1.22 -8.65 13.22
C SER A 9 -1.22 -10.07 12.63
N ARG A 10 -0.76 -11.06 13.40
CA ARG A 10 -0.49 -12.42 12.89
C ARG A 10 -1.73 -13.10 12.32
N GLU A 11 -2.90 -12.79 12.87
CA GLU A 11 -4.17 -13.40 12.47
C GLU A 11 -4.54 -13.11 11.01
N TRP A 12 -4.01 -12.02 10.43
CA TRP A 12 -4.22 -11.71 9.01
C TRP A 12 -3.34 -12.52 8.06
N TYR A 13 -2.29 -13.18 8.54
CA TYR A 13 -1.45 -14.03 7.69
C TYR A 13 -2.06 -15.43 7.47
N ASP A 14 -3.00 -15.83 8.32
CA ASP A 14 -3.64 -17.15 8.23
C ASP A 14 -4.72 -17.24 7.14
N GLY A 15 -5.12 -16.10 6.56
CA GLY A 15 -6.04 -16.04 5.43
C GLY A 15 -5.34 -16.15 4.07
N THR A 16 -6.13 -16.33 3.00
CA THR A 16 -5.61 -16.35 1.62
C THR A 16 -5.65 -14.94 1.03
N TYR A 17 -4.51 -14.24 1.08
CA TYR A 17 -4.37 -12.89 0.53
C TYR A 17 -3.17 -12.79 -0.41
N GLN A 18 -3.29 -11.96 -1.44
CA GLN A 18 -2.12 -11.56 -2.21
C GLN A 18 -1.40 -10.44 -1.45
N MET A 19 -0.21 -10.76 -0.93
CA MET A 19 0.65 -9.78 -0.29
C MET A 19 1.31 -8.87 -1.34
N ILE A 20 1.37 -7.58 -1.05
CA ILE A 20 2.05 -6.58 -1.86
C ILE A 20 2.97 -5.75 -0.97
N ALA A 21 4.05 -5.23 -1.55
CA ALA A 21 5.02 -4.38 -0.87
C ALA A 21 5.38 -3.17 -1.73
N ILE A 22 5.65 -2.03 -1.07
CA ILE A 22 6.31 -0.90 -1.71
C ILE A 22 7.81 -1.21 -1.67
N PRO A 23 8.52 -1.23 -2.80
CA PRO A 23 9.96 -1.41 -2.80
C PRO A 23 10.62 -0.23 -2.09
N MET A 24 11.49 -0.54 -1.13
CA MET A 24 12.28 0.45 -0.39
C MET A 24 13.70 0.45 -0.93
N GLU A 25 14.14 1.60 -1.43
CA GLU A 25 15.52 1.80 -1.89
C GLU A 25 16.34 2.47 -0.77
N GLY A 26 17.40 1.82 -0.30
CA GLY A 26 18.31 2.36 0.73
C GLY A 26 18.09 1.78 2.13
N SER A 27 18.57 2.49 3.16
CA SER A 27 18.68 1.99 4.55
C SER A 27 17.39 2.08 5.37
N CYS A 28 16.26 2.47 4.78
CA CYS A 28 15.01 2.63 5.50
C CYS A 28 14.12 1.40 5.27
N ASP A 29 13.81 0.69 6.33
CA ASP A 29 13.11 -0.60 6.25
C ASP A 29 11.59 -0.45 6.03
N SER A 30 11.04 0.77 6.20
CA SER A 30 9.60 1.02 6.06
C SER A 30 9.26 2.48 5.77
N LEU A 31 8.00 2.72 5.41
CA LEU A 31 7.38 4.05 5.37
C LEU A 31 6.44 4.20 6.57
N ASN A 32 6.15 5.45 6.94
CA ASN A 32 4.99 5.75 7.78
C ASN A 32 3.73 5.07 7.20
N VAL A 33 2.90 4.49 8.07
CA VAL A 33 1.74 3.70 7.65
C VAL A 33 0.75 4.51 6.79
N GLY A 34 0.54 5.79 7.11
CA GLY A 34 -0.34 6.68 6.34
C GLY A 34 0.23 6.99 4.95
N VAL A 35 1.54 7.17 4.84
CA VAL A 35 2.23 7.37 3.55
C VAL A 35 2.12 6.12 2.69
N ALA A 36 2.40 4.94 3.27
CA ALA A 36 2.25 3.67 2.56
C ALA A 36 0.81 3.45 2.06
N ALA A 37 -0.19 3.77 2.90
CA ALA A 37 -1.60 3.73 2.51
C ALA A 37 -1.95 4.67 1.38
N THR A 38 -1.42 5.89 1.41
CA THR A 38 -1.68 6.90 0.37
C THR A 38 -1.10 6.46 -0.98
N VAL A 39 0.14 5.97 -1.01
CA VAL A 39 0.80 5.46 -2.23
C VAL A 39 0.01 4.30 -2.82
N LEU A 40 -0.38 3.32 -1.99
CA LEU A 40 -1.15 2.16 -2.44
C LEU A 40 -2.54 2.55 -2.96
N ALA A 41 -3.24 3.47 -2.29
CA ALA A 41 -4.53 3.96 -2.75
C ALA A 41 -4.42 4.70 -4.09
N TYR A 42 -3.41 5.55 -4.25
CA TYR A 42 -3.15 6.26 -5.51
C TYR A 42 -2.93 5.29 -6.68
N GLU A 43 -2.04 4.30 -6.51
CA GLU A 43 -1.76 3.31 -7.55
C GLU A 43 -2.97 2.42 -7.85
N ALA A 44 -3.76 2.04 -6.83
CA ALA A 44 -5.00 1.31 -7.02
C ALA A 44 -6.01 2.11 -7.87
N VAL A 45 -6.21 3.40 -7.56
CA VAL A 45 -7.09 4.28 -8.35
C VAL A 45 -6.60 4.45 -9.79
N LYS A 46 -5.30 4.67 -9.97
CA LYS A 46 -4.64 4.82 -11.28
C LYS A 46 -4.80 3.57 -12.14
N LYS A 47 -4.58 2.37 -11.56
CA LYS A 47 -4.76 1.07 -12.25
C LYS A 47 -6.22 0.78 -12.56
N ASN A 48 -7.13 1.09 -11.63
CA ASN A 48 -8.56 0.79 -11.76
C ASN A 48 -9.33 1.80 -12.65
N LYS A 49 -8.66 2.78 -13.29
CA LYS A 49 -9.29 3.82 -14.14
C LYS A 49 -10.50 4.51 -13.48
N PHE A 50 -10.51 4.61 -12.14
CA PHE A 50 -11.56 5.35 -11.40
C PHE A 50 -11.54 6.84 -11.72
N ILE A 51 -10.43 7.33 -12.27
CA ILE A 51 -10.31 8.65 -12.87
C ILE A 51 -10.80 8.55 -14.32
N PRO A 52 -11.88 9.26 -14.69
CA PRO A 52 -12.32 9.37 -16.08
C PRO A 52 -11.13 9.72 -16.98
N GLN A 53 -11.03 9.11 -18.17
CA GLN A 53 -9.84 9.25 -19.02
C GLN A 53 -9.53 10.71 -19.40
N HIS A 54 -10.51 11.61 -19.31
CA HIS A 54 -10.37 13.04 -19.59
C HIS A 54 -9.75 13.88 -18.45
N LEU A 55 -9.50 13.27 -17.28
CA LEU A 55 -8.87 13.91 -16.10
C LEU A 55 -7.41 13.46 -15.90
N LYS A 56 -6.84 12.71 -16.85
CA LYS A 56 -5.42 12.34 -16.84
C LYS A 56 -4.60 13.53 -17.38
N PRO A 57 -3.55 13.98 -16.68
CA PRO A 57 -2.67 15.05 -17.16
C PRO A 57 -1.89 14.64 -18.42
#